data_AF-A0A1I3FG14-F1
#
_entry.id   AF-A0A1I3FG14-F1
#
_cell.length_a   1.000
_cell.length_b   1.000
_cell.length_c   1.000
_cell.angle_alpha   90.00
_cell.angle_beta   90.00
_cell.angle_gamma   90.00
#
_symmetry.space_group_name_H-M   'P 1'
#
loop_
_entity.id
_entity.type
_entity.pdbx_description
1 polymer ?
#
loop_
_entity_poly.entity_id
_entity_poly.type
_entity_poly.pdbx_seq_one_letter_code
_entity_poly.pdbx_strand_id
1 'polypeptide(L)'
;MAALEPRLRTVGVVLAGGVGQRVGLNTPKQLVKIAGKTILEHTLALFDGAPEVDEIIVMMTPGFTDEVERIVALNGFRKVGKILEGGASRPETTWRALKALGAQECDVLLHDAVRPLLEPRIITECVEALKVYSAVDVAIPSSDTIVVAAPGPRGEIVRDIPERSGLRRGQTPQCFRLSVIREAYERAFADPDFDRRPPTDDCGVVLRYLPDVPIYIVPGSEHNMKVTHPVDVFIADKLFQLAAGTAPEHSPFAYREAMEGRTMVVFGGSYGIGADVVDLAERHGAEVFSFSRSLNGVRVEDPQAVEDALAHAAKETGRIDYVVNTAGVLHMGKLGEVNDTTIAETVGVNYLGPVNIARAAIGHLRETRGHLLLYTSSSYTRGRADYSLYSSTKAAVVNLTQALADEWAEYGVRVNCVNPERTSTPMRVRAFGEEPAHTLLSPRAVAQTSLDVLISHLTGHVIDVRLGGT
;
A
#
# COMPACT_ATOMS: atom_id res chain seq x y z
N MET A 1 1.31 -34.63 -22.82
CA MET A 1 0.75 -33.67 -21.83
C MET A 1 0.85 -34.33 -20.47
N ALA A 2 1.90 -34.02 -19.69
CA ALA A 2 2.01 -34.54 -18.32
C ALA A 2 0.77 -34.10 -17.53
N ALA A 3 0.06 -35.06 -16.94
CA ALA A 3 -1.04 -34.76 -16.05
C ALA A 3 -0.48 -33.93 -14.88
N LEU A 4 -0.95 -32.69 -14.74
CA LEU A 4 -0.68 -31.87 -13.55
C LEU A 4 -1.17 -32.67 -12.35
N GLU A 5 -0.25 -33.11 -11.49
CA GLU A 5 -0.62 -33.69 -10.20
C GLU A 5 -1.51 -32.69 -9.46
N PRO A 6 -2.64 -33.13 -8.87
CA PRO A 6 -3.54 -32.23 -8.17
C PRO A 6 -2.80 -31.61 -6.98
N ARG A 7 -2.64 -30.29 -7.01
CA ARG A 7 -2.10 -29.49 -5.90
C ARG A 7 -2.94 -29.76 -4.65
N LEU A 8 -2.28 -29.98 -3.51
CA LEU A 8 -3.02 -30.01 -2.24
C LEU A 8 -3.69 -28.66 -2.02
N ARG A 9 -4.86 -28.69 -1.37
CA ARG A 9 -5.49 -27.47 -0.89
C ARG A 9 -4.49 -26.70 -0.02
N THR A 10 -4.37 -25.39 -0.23
CA THR A 10 -3.49 -24.52 0.55
C THR A 10 -4.34 -23.55 1.37
N VAL A 11 -4.10 -23.52 2.68
CA VAL A 11 -4.85 -22.68 3.63
C VAL A 11 -3.92 -21.67 4.28
N GLY A 12 -4.20 -20.39 4.09
CA GLY A 12 -3.56 -19.30 4.83
C GLY A 12 -4.17 -19.17 6.21
N VAL A 13 -3.38 -19.27 7.26
CA VAL A 13 -3.80 -19.02 8.64
C VAL A 13 -3.21 -17.70 9.09
N VAL A 14 -4.04 -16.67 9.17
CA VAL A 14 -3.66 -15.32 9.58
C VAL A 14 -3.76 -15.22 11.10
N LEU A 15 -2.61 -15.22 11.76
CA LEU A 15 -2.46 -15.16 13.22
C LEU A 15 -2.56 -13.72 13.71
N ALA A 16 -3.76 -13.34 14.16
CA ALA A 16 -4.11 -12.04 14.72
C ALA A 16 -4.37 -12.05 16.24
N GLY A 17 -4.19 -13.20 16.92
CA GLY A 17 -4.53 -13.39 18.34
C GLY A 17 -3.53 -12.86 19.38
N GLY A 18 -2.46 -12.18 18.95
CA GLY A 18 -1.46 -11.65 19.88
C GLY A 18 -2.07 -10.60 20.82
N VAL A 19 -1.92 -10.81 22.14
CA VAL A 19 -2.35 -9.93 23.24
C VAL A 19 -1.48 -8.66 23.32
N GLY A 20 -1.29 -7.97 22.20
CA GLY A 20 -0.63 -6.67 22.17
C GLY A 20 -1.58 -5.59 22.65
N GLN A 21 -1.81 -5.50 23.97
CA GLN A 21 -2.41 -4.28 24.53
C GLN A 21 -1.37 -3.15 24.48
N ARG A 22 -1.73 -2.14 23.66
CA ARG A 22 -1.27 -0.73 23.61
C ARG A 22 -0.15 -0.36 22.63
N VAL A 23 -0.54 0.55 21.74
CA VAL A 23 -0.14 1.96 21.87
C VAL A 23 -1.41 2.83 21.85
N GLY A 24 -1.82 3.40 22.98
CA GLY A 24 -2.76 4.54 23.05
C GLY A 24 -4.26 4.34 22.82
N LEU A 25 -4.75 3.21 22.29
CA LEU A 25 -6.17 2.97 22.01
C LEU A 25 -6.62 1.56 22.46
N ASN A 26 -7.90 1.39 22.81
CA ASN A 26 -8.54 0.11 23.20
C ASN A 26 -8.62 -0.93 22.05
N THR A 27 -7.89 -0.71 20.97
CA THR A 27 -8.04 -1.41 19.69
C THR A 27 -6.83 -2.32 19.45
N PRO A 28 -7.03 -3.62 19.13
CA PRO A 28 -5.96 -4.53 18.74
C PRO A 28 -5.10 -3.95 17.63
N LYS A 29 -3.77 -4.13 17.73
CA LYS A 29 -2.81 -3.56 16.77
C LYS A 29 -3.08 -3.94 15.31
N GLN A 30 -3.66 -5.12 15.08
CA GLN A 30 -4.04 -5.65 13.76
C GLN A 30 -5.11 -4.77 13.08
N LEU A 31 -5.86 -3.99 13.86
CA LEU A 31 -6.90 -3.09 13.40
C LEU A 31 -6.42 -1.62 13.33
N VAL A 32 -5.14 -1.35 13.57
CA VAL A 32 -4.56 -0.02 13.33
C VAL A 32 -4.54 0.25 11.82
N LYS A 33 -4.97 1.45 11.40
CA LYS A 33 -4.91 1.88 10.01
C LYS A 33 -3.48 2.28 9.60
N ILE A 34 -3.06 1.83 8.43
CA ILE A 34 -1.84 2.21 7.71
C ILE A 34 -2.24 2.42 6.25
N ALA A 35 -1.84 3.54 5.63
CA ALA A 35 -2.23 3.85 4.26
C ALA A 35 -3.75 3.67 4.00
N GLY A 36 -4.59 4.21 4.90
CA GLY A 36 -6.05 4.22 4.78
C GLY A 36 -6.78 2.92 5.15
N LYS A 37 -6.10 1.77 5.21
CA LYS A 37 -6.70 0.47 5.58
C LYS A 37 -6.08 -0.10 6.85
N THR A 38 -6.81 -0.95 7.57
CA THR A 38 -6.26 -1.69 8.70
C THR A 38 -5.12 -2.61 8.26
N ILE A 39 -4.17 -2.87 9.16
CA ILE A 39 -3.09 -3.84 8.93
C ILE A 39 -3.65 -5.21 8.53
N LEU A 40 -4.76 -5.64 9.13
CA LEU A 40 -5.45 -6.87 8.78
C LEU A 40 -6.02 -6.84 7.37
N GLU A 41 -6.65 -5.74 6.94
CA GLU A 41 -7.15 -5.59 5.56
C GLU A 41 -6.05 -5.76 4.51
N HIS A 42 -4.89 -5.12 4.72
CA HIS A 42 -3.74 -5.29 3.83
C HIS A 42 -3.28 -6.75 3.76
N THR A 43 -3.18 -7.40 4.93
CA THR A 43 -2.75 -8.80 5.01
C THR A 43 -3.75 -9.74 4.34
N LEU A 44 -5.05 -9.55 4.57
CA LEU A 44 -6.10 -10.36 3.95
C LEU A 44 -6.14 -10.17 2.44
N ALA A 45 -5.95 -8.94 1.94
CA ALA A 45 -5.92 -8.67 0.51
C ALA A 45 -4.80 -9.45 -0.21
N LEU A 46 -3.62 -9.59 0.43
CA LEU A 46 -2.50 -10.37 -0.12
C LEU A 46 -2.85 -11.86 -0.27
N PHE A 47 -3.44 -12.45 0.76
CA PHE A 47 -3.84 -13.87 0.73
C PHE A 47 -5.07 -14.11 -0.16
N ASP A 48 -6.04 -13.19 -0.17
CA ASP A 48 -7.23 -13.30 -1.02
C ASP A 48 -6.85 -13.21 -2.50
N GLY A 49 -5.91 -12.32 -2.84
CA GLY A 49 -5.37 -12.13 -4.18
C GLY A 49 -4.41 -13.23 -4.66
N ALA A 50 -3.76 -13.98 -3.76
CA ALA A 50 -2.78 -15.02 -4.12
C ALA A 50 -3.45 -16.24 -4.78
N PRO A 51 -3.19 -16.56 -6.07
CA PRO A 51 -3.83 -17.69 -6.76
C PRO A 51 -3.59 -19.05 -6.12
N GLU A 52 -2.49 -19.19 -5.38
CA GLU A 52 -2.08 -20.42 -4.69
C GLU A 52 -2.83 -20.64 -3.38
N VAL A 53 -3.48 -19.63 -2.82
CA VAL A 53 -4.25 -19.77 -1.58
C VAL A 53 -5.71 -20.09 -1.92
N ASP A 54 -6.24 -21.18 -1.36
CA ASP A 54 -7.61 -21.65 -1.60
C ASP A 54 -8.58 -21.18 -0.51
N GLU A 55 -8.11 -21.12 0.74
CA GLU A 55 -8.91 -20.69 1.90
C GLU A 55 -8.05 -19.91 2.88
N ILE A 56 -8.68 -19.00 3.62
CA ILE A 56 -8.08 -18.22 4.69
C ILE A 56 -8.84 -18.48 5.98
N ILE A 57 -8.10 -18.79 7.06
CA ILE A 57 -8.58 -18.83 8.43
C ILE A 57 -7.97 -17.64 9.18
N VAL A 58 -8.80 -16.81 9.77
CA VAL A 58 -8.35 -15.69 10.61
C VAL A 58 -8.47 -16.07 12.08
N MET A 59 -7.36 -16.00 12.81
CA MET A 59 -7.32 -16.26 14.25
C MET A 59 -7.22 -14.92 15.00
N MET A 60 -8.35 -14.34 15.39
CA MET A 60 -8.43 -12.98 15.95
C MET A 60 -8.40 -12.98 17.49
N THR A 61 -7.89 -11.91 18.09
CA THR A 61 -8.02 -11.70 19.54
C THR A 61 -9.50 -11.82 19.99
N PRO A 62 -9.79 -12.53 21.10
CA PRO A 62 -11.16 -12.70 21.58
C PRO A 62 -11.95 -11.40 21.68
N GLY A 63 -13.22 -11.43 21.30
CA GLY A 63 -14.13 -10.27 21.30
C GLY A 63 -14.01 -9.32 20.10
N PHE A 64 -13.17 -9.61 19.09
CA PHE A 64 -13.02 -8.79 17.88
C PHE A 64 -13.36 -9.52 16.57
N THR A 65 -13.98 -10.71 16.63
CA THR A 65 -14.36 -11.48 15.43
C THR A 65 -15.37 -10.72 14.55
N ASP A 66 -16.33 -10.04 15.15
CA ASP A 66 -17.37 -9.26 14.44
C ASP A 66 -16.77 -8.10 13.62
N GLU A 67 -15.66 -7.52 14.08
CA GLU A 67 -14.92 -6.51 13.31
C GLU A 67 -14.28 -7.12 12.07
N VAL A 68 -13.71 -8.33 12.19
CA VAL A 68 -13.13 -9.06 11.05
C VAL A 68 -14.21 -9.42 10.04
N GLU A 69 -15.38 -9.86 10.48
CA GLU A 69 -16.52 -10.14 9.61
C GLU A 69 -16.93 -8.90 8.81
N ARG A 70 -16.99 -7.73 9.46
CA ARG A 70 -17.24 -6.46 8.77
C ARG A 70 -16.17 -6.11 7.75
N ILE A 71 -14.89 -6.25 8.12
CA ILE A 71 -13.76 -6.03 7.21
C ILE A 71 -13.87 -6.91 5.96
N VAL A 72 -14.16 -8.20 6.15
CA VAL A 72 -14.32 -9.19 5.08
C VAL A 72 -15.48 -8.82 4.17
N ALA A 73 -16.64 -8.47 4.74
CA ALA A 73 -17.82 -8.09 3.98
C ALA A 73 -17.62 -6.79 3.17
N LEU A 74 -17.02 -5.76 3.79
CA LEU A 74 -16.77 -4.46 3.14
C LEU A 74 -15.79 -4.57 1.97
N ASN A 75 -14.75 -5.39 2.10
CA ASN A 75 -13.74 -5.56 1.07
C ASN A 75 -14.09 -6.68 0.06
N GLY A 76 -15.12 -7.48 0.33
CA GLY A 76 -15.55 -8.58 -0.53
C GLY A 76 -14.54 -9.71 -0.64
N PHE A 77 -13.74 -9.96 0.42
CA PHE A 77 -12.78 -11.07 0.44
C PHE A 77 -13.51 -12.41 0.35
N ARG A 78 -13.17 -13.22 -0.65
CA ARG A 78 -13.92 -14.44 -1.01
C ARG A 78 -13.32 -15.69 -0.41
N LYS A 79 -12.03 -15.67 -0.08
CA LYS A 79 -11.30 -16.83 0.42
C LYS A 79 -11.34 -16.96 1.93
N VAL A 80 -11.84 -15.96 2.66
CA VAL A 80 -11.97 -16.04 4.13
C VAL A 80 -13.11 -16.97 4.51
N GLY A 81 -12.76 -18.22 4.84
CA GLY A 81 -13.71 -19.29 5.14
C GLY A 81 -14.06 -19.38 6.63
N LYS A 82 -13.13 -19.01 7.52
CA LYS A 82 -13.35 -19.08 8.98
C LYS A 82 -12.72 -17.89 9.69
N ILE A 83 -13.43 -17.36 10.67
CA ILE A 83 -12.95 -16.34 11.61
C ILE A 83 -13.14 -16.94 13.00
N LEU A 84 -12.05 -17.12 13.74
CA LEU A 84 -12.03 -17.82 15.02
C LEU A 84 -11.27 -17.01 16.06
N GLU A 85 -11.62 -17.18 17.33
CA GLU A 85 -10.87 -16.60 18.43
C GLU A 85 -9.54 -17.32 18.66
N GLY A 86 -8.47 -16.55 18.83
CA GLY A 86 -7.16 -17.02 19.22
C GLY A 86 -7.12 -17.58 20.64
N GLY A 87 -6.04 -18.30 20.95
CA GLY A 87 -5.75 -18.80 22.30
C GLY A 87 -5.05 -17.76 23.17
N ALA A 88 -4.75 -18.12 24.42
CA ALA A 88 -4.00 -17.28 25.35
C ALA A 88 -2.52 -17.11 24.96
N SER A 89 -2.00 -18.02 24.13
CA SER A 89 -0.63 -17.98 23.59
C SER A 89 -0.60 -18.19 22.08
N ARG A 90 0.55 -17.90 21.45
CA ARG A 90 0.79 -18.21 20.03
C ARG A 90 0.64 -19.73 19.76
N PRO A 91 1.31 -20.63 20.50
CA PRO A 91 1.10 -22.08 20.37
C PRO A 91 -0.36 -22.51 20.46
N GLU A 92 -1.12 -21.99 21.42
CA GLU A 92 -2.53 -22.34 21.58
C GLU A 92 -3.38 -21.83 20.40
N THR A 93 -3.08 -20.62 19.91
CA THR A 93 -3.73 -20.06 18.72
C THR A 93 -3.47 -20.92 17.49
N THR A 94 -2.21 -21.29 17.22
CA THR A 94 -1.85 -22.18 16.11
C THR A 94 -2.57 -23.51 16.26
N TRP A 95 -2.57 -24.11 17.45
CA TRP A 95 -3.23 -25.39 17.70
C TRP A 95 -4.73 -25.37 17.44
N ARG A 96 -5.43 -24.31 17.85
CA ARG A 96 -6.86 -24.11 17.54
C ARG A 96 -7.10 -24.03 16.03
N ALA A 97 -6.24 -23.33 15.29
CA ALA A 97 -6.32 -23.27 13.83
C ALA A 97 -6.10 -24.67 13.20
N LEU A 98 -5.09 -25.41 13.65
CA LEU A 98 -4.80 -26.76 13.16
C LEU A 98 -5.93 -27.76 13.43
N LYS A 99 -6.64 -27.62 14.56
CA LYS A 99 -7.87 -28.38 14.84
C LYS A 99 -9.01 -28.01 13.90
N ALA A 100 -9.17 -26.73 13.59
CA ALA A 100 -10.22 -26.24 12.70
C ALA A 100 -10.05 -26.69 11.23
N LEU A 101 -8.84 -27.07 10.82
CA LEU A 101 -8.55 -27.61 9.48
C LEU A 101 -9.09 -29.03 9.25
N GLY A 102 -9.40 -29.78 10.32
CA GLY A 102 -9.90 -31.16 10.21
C GLY A 102 -8.82 -32.17 9.77
N ALA A 103 -9.23 -33.37 9.37
CA ALA A 103 -8.29 -34.48 9.13
C ALA A 103 -7.68 -34.54 7.71
N GLN A 104 -8.25 -33.82 6.74
CA GLN A 104 -7.78 -33.87 5.35
C GLN A 104 -6.43 -33.15 5.21
N GLU A 105 -5.46 -33.83 4.58
CA GLU A 105 -4.13 -33.28 4.33
C GLU A 105 -4.21 -32.01 3.46
N CYS A 106 -3.46 -30.98 3.86
CA CYS A 106 -3.37 -29.71 3.16
C CYS A 106 -2.04 -29.00 3.45
N ASP A 107 -1.75 -27.97 2.67
CA ASP A 107 -0.65 -27.05 2.93
C ASP A 107 -1.15 -25.92 3.83
N VAL A 108 -0.38 -25.60 4.87
CA VAL A 108 -0.73 -24.60 5.88
C VAL A 108 0.29 -23.49 5.86
N LEU A 109 -0.14 -22.25 5.60
CA LEU A 109 0.70 -21.05 5.61
C LEU A 109 0.36 -20.24 6.87
N LEU A 110 1.16 -20.38 7.93
CA LEU A 110 0.99 -19.62 9.17
C LEU A 110 1.62 -18.22 9.00
N HIS A 111 0.81 -17.17 9.04
CA HIS A 111 1.26 -15.80 8.79
C HIS A 111 0.90 -14.85 9.93
N ASP A 112 1.85 -13.98 10.32
CA ASP A 112 1.59 -12.94 11.31
C ASP A 112 0.70 -11.87 10.66
N ALA A 113 -0.48 -11.60 11.23
CA ALA A 113 -1.39 -10.56 10.72
C ALA A 113 -0.77 -9.16 10.67
N VAL A 114 0.34 -8.93 11.37
CA VAL A 114 1.05 -7.65 11.45
C VAL A 114 2.24 -7.54 10.50
N ARG A 115 2.26 -8.32 9.41
CA ARG A 115 3.23 -8.19 8.31
C ARG A 115 2.51 -7.82 7.00
N PRO A 116 1.96 -6.61 6.90
CA PRO A 116 1.08 -6.22 5.80
C PRO A 116 1.82 -5.97 4.47
N LEU A 117 3.15 -6.08 4.44
CA LEU A 117 4.02 -5.76 3.31
C LEU A 117 4.66 -7.03 2.70
N LEU A 118 3.99 -8.18 2.83
CA LEU A 118 4.44 -9.44 2.24
C LEU A 118 4.35 -9.37 0.70
N GLU A 119 5.46 -9.66 0.02
CA GLU A 119 5.51 -9.70 -1.44
C GLU A 119 4.82 -10.98 -1.97
N PRO A 120 3.95 -10.91 -3.00
CA PRO A 120 3.27 -12.09 -3.55
C PRO A 120 4.21 -13.23 -3.96
N ARG A 121 5.40 -12.91 -4.50
CA ARG A 121 6.42 -13.92 -4.86
C ARG A 121 6.78 -14.84 -3.69
N ILE A 122 6.76 -14.35 -2.45
CA ILE A 122 7.15 -15.12 -1.27
C ILE A 122 6.10 -16.20 -1.00
N ILE A 123 4.80 -15.90 -1.22
CA ILE A 123 3.73 -16.88 -1.12
C ILE A 123 3.92 -17.97 -2.18
N THR A 124 4.13 -17.57 -3.43
CA THR A 124 4.40 -18.51 -4.55
C THR A 124 5.61 -19.40 -4.26
N GLU A 125 6.75 -18.82 -3.89
CA GLU A 125 7.98 -19.55 -3.56
C GLU A 125 7.79 -20.52 -2.39
N CYS A 126 7.01 -20.14 -1.37
CA CYS A 126 6.67 -21.02 -0.24
C CYS A 126 5.84 -22.24 -0.68
N VAL A 127 4.80 -22.02 -1.50
CA VAL A 127 3.94 -23.11 -2.00
C VAL A 127 4.73 -24.03 -2.93
N GLU A 128 5.60 -23.49 -3.78
CA GLU A 128 6.50 -24.28 -4.61
C GLU A 128 7.48 -25.10 -3.77
N ALA A 129 8.05 -24.52 -2.71
CA ALA A 129 8.94 -25.23 -1.79
C ALA A 129 8.24 -26.40 -1.07
N LEU A 130 6.95 -26.27 -0.75
CA LEU A 130 6.17 -27.36 -0.13
C LEU A 130 5.98 -28.58 -1.04
N LYS A 131 6.21 -28.48 -2.35
CA LYS A 131 6.22 -29.64 -3.25
C LYS A 131 7.39 -30.59 -2.96
N VAL A 132 8.47 -30.08 -2.37
CA VAL A 132 9.70 -30.84 -2.10
C VAL A 132 9.91 -31.02 -0.60
N TYR A 133 9.64 -29.99 0.19
CA TYR A 133 9.85 -29.98 1.64
C TYR A 133 8.52 -30.04 2.38
N SER A 134 8.52 -30.55 3.61
CA SER A 134 7.30 -30.58 4.43
C SER A 134 7.21 -29.45 5.47
N ALA A 135 8.29 -28.67 5.61
CA ALA A 135 8.39 -27.49 6.45
C ALA A 135 9.26 -26.44 5.76
N VAL A 136 8.80 -25.19 5.76
CA VAL A 136 9.42 -24.05 5.09
C VAL A 136 9.36 -22.83 6.01
N ASP A 137 10.49 -22.16 6.19
CA ASP A 137 10.61 -20.88 6.85
C ASP A 137 10.93 -19.79 5.82
N VAL A 138 10.52 -18.55 6.09
CA VAL A 138 10.93 -17.38 5.30
C VAL A 138 11.92 -16.60 6.13
N ALA A 139 13.11 -16.33 5.60
CA ALA A 139 14.10 -15.60 6.38
C ALA A 139 15.00 -14.70 5.53
N ILE A 140 15.56 -13.69 6.18
CA ILE A 140 16.55 -12.77 5.59
C ILE A 140 17.85 -12.78 6.41
N PRO A 141 19.01 -12.46 5.81
CA PRO A 141 20.25 -12.26 6.56
C PRO A 141 20.10 -11.26 7.71
N SER A 142 20.80 -11.47 8.82
CA SER A 142 20.88 -10.47 9.90
C SER A 142 21.87 -9.36 9.53
N SER A 143 21.42 -8.11 9.53
CA SER A 143 22.29 -6.93 9.41
C SER A 143 23.04 -6.66 10.72
N ASP A 144 22.33 -6.85 11.83
CA ASP A 144 22.81 -6.50 13.17
C ASP A 144 23.65 -7.61 13.78
N THR A 145 24.60 -7.22 14.63
CA THR A 145 25.35 -8.14 15.49
C THR A 145 24.42 -8.63 16.59
N ILE A 146 24.17 -9.93 16.63
CA ILE A 146 23.42 -10.56 17.71
C ILE A 146 24.39 -10.93 18.83
N VAL A 147 24.06 -10.55 20.06
CA VAL A 147 24.82 -10.92 21.25
C VAL A 147 24.01 -11.91 22.08
N VAL A 148 24.70 -12.91 22.63
CA VAL A 148 24.11 -13.81 23.61
C VAL A 148 24.44 -13.26 24.99
N ALA A 149 23.43 -12.83 25.73
CA ALA A 149 23.60 -12.25 27.06
C ALA A 149 23.72 -13.31 28.16
N ALA A 150 24.35 -12.94 29.28
CA ALA A 150 24.33 -13.65 30.54
C ALA A 150 24.20 -12.67 31.73
N PRO A 151 23.69 -13.11 32.89
CA PRO A 151 23.67 -12.28 34.09
C PRO A 151 25.08 -11.89 34.54
N GLY A 152 25.25 -10.64 34.98
CA GLY A 152 26.47 -10.09 35.55
C GLY A 152 26.20 -9.21 36.79
N PRO A 153 27.25 -8.70 37.45
CA PRO A 153 27.11 -8.04 38.76
C PRO A 153 26.29 -6.75 38.76
N ARG A 154 26.13 -6.08 37.61
CA ARG A 154 25.40 -4.81 37.46
C ARG A 154 24.43 -4.81 36.28
N GLY A 155 23.94 -5.99 35.86
CA GLY A 155 23.08 -6.15 34.69
C GLY A 155 23.55 -7.28 33.79
N GLU A 156 23.25 -7.21 32.51
CA GLU A 156 23.66 -8.23 31.54
C GLU A 156 25.10 -7.99 31.04
N ILE A 157 25.81 -9.07 30.78
CA ILE A 157 27.11 -9.09 30.12
C ILE A 157 27.02 -9.93 28.84
N VAL A 158 27.84 -9.60 27.85
CA VAL A 158 27.94 -10.42 26.63
C VAL A 158 28.63 -11.73 26.98
N ARG A 159 27.93 -12.85 26.80
CA ARG A 159 28.47 -14.22 26.92
C ARG A 159 29.14 -14.66 25.63
N ASP A 160 28.52 -14.36 24.50
CA ASP A 160 28.95 -14.82 23.17
C ASP A 160 28.45 -13.87 22.07
N ILE A 161 29.14 -13.87 20.93
CA ILE A 161 28.75 -13.17 19.70
C ILE A 161 28.83 -14.18 18.55
N PRO A 162 27.71 -14.81 18.16
CA PRO A 162 27.71 -15.88 17.15
C PRO A 162 28.17 -15.40 15.76
N GLU A 163 28.62 -16.34 14.92
CA GLU A 163 29.03 -16.04 13.56
C GLU A 163 27.84 -15.54 12.71
N ARG A 164 27.88 -14.26 12.32
CA ARG A 164 26.77 -13.59 11.63
C ARG A 164 26.37 -14.23 10.31
N SER A 165 27.31 -14.86 9.59
CA SER A 165 27.08 -15.48 8.27
C SER A 165 25.97 -16.54 8.31
N GLY A 166 25.85 -17.27 9.43
CA GLY A 166 24.82 -18.27 9.67
C GLY A 166 23.51 -17.74 10.29
N LEU A 167 23.46 -16.47 10.70
CA LEU A 167 22.28 -15.90 11.36
C LEU A 167 21.26 -15.38 10.36
N ARG A 168 19.99 -15.68 10.63
CA ARG A 168 18.84 -15.23 9.84
C ARG A 168 17.79 -14.62 10.76
N ARG A 169 17.04 -13.66 10.23
CA ARG A 169 15.84 -13.09 10.86
C ARG A 169 14.63 -13.78 10.24
N GLY A 170 13.95 -14.61 11.05
CA GLY A 170 12.74 -15.32 10.65
C GLY A 170 11.58 -14.35 10.35
N GLN A 171 10.83 -14.66 9.31
CA GLN A 171 9.65 -13.96 8.85
C GLN A 171 8.51 -14.95 8.68
N THR A 172 7.32 -14.46 8.39
CA THR A 172 6.20 -15.31 8.00
C THR A 172 5.75 -14.92 6.59
N PRO A 173 5.13 -15.82 5.81
CA PRO A 173 4.54 -17.10 6.22
C PRO A 173 5.56 -18.18 6.58
N GLN A 174 5.25 -18.99 7.60
CA GLN A 174 5.90 -20.29 7.86
C GLN A 174 4.96 -21.38 7.36
N CYS A 175 5.47 -22.30 6.57
CA CYS A 175 4.63 -23.16 5.74
C CYS A 175 4.89 -24.63 6.02
N PHE A 176 3.84 -25.43 6.12
CA PHE A 176 3.95 -26.82 6.54
C PHE A 176 2.94 -27.72 5.82
N ARG A 177 3.27 -28.99 5.67
CA ARG A 177 2.24 -30.03 5.53
C ARG A 177 1.47 -30.13 6.84
N LEU A 178 0.15 -30.22 6.77
CA LEU A 178 -0.71 -30.25 7.95
C LEU A 178 -0.33 -31.39 8.91
N SER A 179 -0.06 -32.59 8.40
CA SER A 179 0.38 -33.74 9.20
C SER A 179 1.64 -33.44 10.00
N VAL A 180 2.66 -32.82 9.39
CA VAL A 180 3.93 -32.49 10.04
C VAL A 180 3.74 -31.49 11.18
N ILE A 181 3.09 -30.35 10.92
CA ILE A 181 2.94 -29.32 11.95
C ILE A 181 1.99 -29.78 13.08
N ARG A 182 0.96 -30.59 12.74
CA ARG A 182 0.07 -31.17 13.74
C ARG A 182 0.81 -32.13 14.66
N GLU A 183 1.59 -33.06 14.10
CA GLU A 183 2.38 -34.00 14.90
C GLU A 183 3.37 -33.28 15.81
N ALA A 184 4.04 -32.23 15.30
CA ALA A 184 4.95 -31.41 16.10
C ALA A 184 4.24 -30.79 17.32
N TYR A 185 3.04 -30.24 17.12
CA TYR A 185 2.25 -29.67 18.22
C TYR A 185 1.67 -30.71 19.17
N GLU A 186 1.25 -31.88 18.68
CA GLU A 186 0.80 -32.98 19.54
C GLU A 186 1.90 -33.43 20.50
N ARG A 187 3.12 -33.60 19.98
CA ARG A 187 4.31 -33.90 20.79
C ARG A 187 4.65 -32.76 21.74
N ALA A 188 4.53 -31.50 21.28
CA ALA A 188 4.78 -30.33 22.11
C ALA A 188 3.85 -30.22 23.31
N PHE A 189 2.53 -30.36 23.11
CA PHE A 189 1.57 -30.30 24.23
C PHE A 189 1.62 -31.52 25.15
N ALA A 190 2.20 -32.63 24.69
CA ALA A 190 2.47 -33.79 25.55
C ALA A 190 3.76 -33.64 26.38
N ASP A 191 4.64 -32.69 26.06
CA ASP A 191 5.89 -32.41 26.77
C ASP A 191 5.65 -31.45 27.96
N PRO A 192 5.81 -31.90 29.22
CA PRO A 192 5.67 -31.04 30.40
C PRO A 192 6.65 -29.86 30.44
N ASP A 193 7.76 -29.94 29.71
CA ASP A 193 8.79 -28.90 29.61
C ASP A 193 8.60 -27.96 28.41
N PHE A 194 7.48 -28.06 27.69
CA PHE A 194 7.20 -27.16 26.57
C PHE A 194 7.17 -25.70 27.00
N ASP A 195 6.43 -25.39 28.08
CA ASP A 195 6.25 -24.04 28.61
C ASP A 195 7.53 -23.46 29.25
N ARG A 196 8.50 -24.30 29.63
CA ARG A 196 9.77 -23.83 30.22
C ARG A 196 10.67 -23.12 29.19
N ARG A 197 10.54 -23.49 27.92
CA ARG A 197 11.28 -22.88 26.82
C ARG A 197 10.35 -22.79 25.61
N PRO A 198 9.39 -21.86 25.62
CA PRO A 198 8.42 -21.74 24.55
C PRO A 198 9.16 -21.35 23.26
N PRO A 199 8.88 -22.02 22.13
CA PRO A 199 9.43 -21.62 20.85
C PRO A 199 8.90 -20.23 20.47
N THR A 200 9.74 -19.47 19.78
CA THR A 200 9.42 -18.10 19.34
C THR A 200 8.56 -18.06 18.09
N ASP A 201 8.48 -19.17 17.37
CA ASP A 201 7.77 -19.37 16.10
C ASP A 201 7.36 -20.84 15.92
N ASP A 202 6.68 -21.15 14.82
CA ASP A 202 6.10 -22.46 14.55
C ASP A 202 7.15 -23.42 13.96
N CYS A 203 8.12 -22.91 13.19
CA CYS A 203 9.31 -23.66 12.77
C CYS A 203 10.14 -24.17 13.96
N GLY A 204 10.25 -23.39 15.04
CA GLY A 204 10.91 -23.80 16.27
C GLY A 204 10.23 -24.98 16.98
N VAL A 205 8.90 -25.13 16.82
CA VAL A 205 8.17 -26.32 17.31
C VAL A 205 8.58 -27.55 16.50
N VAL A 206 8.56 -27.45 15.17
CA VAL A 206 8.98 -28.54 14.27
C VAL A 206 10.43 -28.94 14.54
N LEU A 207 11.34 -27.97 14.61
CA LEU A 207 12.76 -28.23 14.86
C LEU A 207 13.00 -28.96 16.20
N ARG A 208 12.22 -28.64 17.23
CA ARG A 208 12.36 -29.26 18.57
C ARG A 208 11.76 -30.66 18.63
N TYR A 209 10.58 -30.88 18.04
CA TYR A 209 9.80 -32.12 18.24
C TYR A 209 9.85 -33.10 17.07
N LEU A 210 10.31 -32.64 15.90
CA LEU A 210 10.53 -33.41 14.68
C LEU A 210 11.90 -33.04 14.05
N PRO A 211 13.03 -33.25 14.75
CA PRO A 211 14.36 -32.78 14.33
C PRO A 211 14.85 -33.38 12.99
N ASP A 212 14.27 -34.51 12.57
CA ASP A 212 14.60 -35.17 11.30
C ASP A 212 13.87 -34.54 10.09
N VAL A 213 12.91 -33.63 10.33
CA VAL A 213 12.21 -32.93 9.25
C VAL A 213 13.02 -31.68 8.87
N PRO A 214 13.59 -31.62 7.65
CA PRO A 214 14.32 -30.44 7.21
C PRO A 214 13.37 -29.25 7.03
N ILE A 215 13.78 -28.09 7.56
CA ILE A 215 13.09 -26.80 7.37
C ILE A 215 13.83 -26.04 6.27
N TYR A 216 13.21 -25.94 5.10
CA TYR A 216 13.78 -25.19 3.97
C TYR A 216 13.60 -23.68 4.17
N ILE A 217 14.56 -22.88 3.72
CA ILE A 217 14.50 -21.41 3.85
C ILE A 217 14.21 -20.79 2.48
N VAL A 218 13.06 -20.12 2.39
CA VAL A 218 12.72 -19.23 1.27
C VAL A 218 13.29 -17.83 1.54
N PRO A 219 13.96 -17.18 0.56
CA PRO A 219 14.44 -15.81 0.71
C PRO A 219 13.30 -14.80 0.95
N GLY A 220 13.31 -14.18 2.12
CA GLY A 220 12.35 -13.14 2.48
C GLY A 220 12.60 -11.78 1.83
N SER A 221 12.07 -10.72 2.46
CA SER A 221 12.28 -9.33 2.02
C SER A 221 12.48 -8.41 3.22
N GLU A 222 13.36 -7.41 3.08
CA GLU A 222 13.50 -6.34 4.07
C GLU A 222 12.19 -5.53 4.23
N HIS A 223 11.34 -5.49 3.20
CA HIS A 223 10.04 -4.82 3.26
C HIS A 223 9.00 -5.59 4.08
N ASN A 224 9.14 -6.92 4.22
CA ASN A 224 8.22 -7.78 4.97
C ASN A 224 8.41 -7.62 6.49
N MET A 225 8.48 -6.38 6.96
CA MET A 225 8.68 -6.03 8.36
C MET A 225 7.45 -6.34 9.21
N LYS A 226 7.68 -6.62 10.49
CA LYS A 226 6.61 -6.83 11.47
C LYS A 226 6.25 -5.52 12.15
N VAL A 227 5.00 -5.08 12.04
CA VAL A 227 4.51 -3.89 12.75
C VAL A 227 4.25 -4.26 14.21
N THR A 228 5.18 -3.89 15.08
CA THR A 228 5.19 -4.31 16.50
C THR A 228 5.20 -3.13 17.44
N HIS A 229 6.00 -2.12 17.14
CA HIS A 229 6.21 -0.91 17.92
C HIS A 229 5.49 0.29 17.29
N PRO A 230 5.20 1.34 18.07
CA PRO A 230 4.56 2.55 17.53
C PRO A 230 5.29 3.13 16.31
N VAL A 231 6.62 3.14 16.32
CA VAL A 231 7.43 3.65 15.21
C VAL A 231 7.23 2.85 13.92
N ASP A 232 6.93 1.55 14.03
CA ASP A 232 6.76 0.67 12.87
C ASP A 232 5.53 1.06 12.05
N VAL A 233 4.50 1.63 12.66
CA VAL A 233 3.32 2.14 11.95
C VAL A 233 3.72 3.24 10.96
N PHE A 234 4.58 4.18 11.40
CA PHE A 234 5.06 5.26 10.55
C PHE A 234 5.98 4.75 9.43
N ILE A 235 6.83 3.76 9.75
CA ILE A 235 7.71 3.13 8.76
C ILE A 235 6.87 2.39 7.71
N ALA A 236 5.92 1.57 8.14
CA ALA A 236 5.03 0.83 7.25
C ALA A 236 4.18 1.77 6.39
N ASP A 237 3.64 2.85 6.94
CA ASP A 237 2.89 3.87 6.17
C ASP A 237 3.75 4.47 5.05
N LYS A 238 5.02 4.76 5.35
CA LYS A 238 5.97 5.23 4.34
C LYS A 238 6.34 4.15 3.32
N LEU A 239 6.52 2.90 3.75
CA LEU A 239 6.79 1.78 2.83
C LEU A 239 5.60 1.55 1.89
N PHE A 240 4.35 1.65 2.35
CA PHE A 240 3.18 1.60 1.49
C PHE A 240 3.12 2.75 0.49
N GLN A 241 3.45 3.97 0.93
CA GLN A 241 3.56 5.12 0.02
C GLN A 241 4.62 4.90 -1.06
N LEU A 242 5.76 4.30 -0.70
CA LEU A 242 6.85 4.00 -1.64
C LEU A 242 6.51 2.82 -2.58
N ALA A 243 5.85 1.78 -2.07
CA ALA A 243 5.48 0.59 -2.84
C ALA A 243 4.36 0.87 -3.85
N ALA A 244 3.45 1.79 -3.53
CA ALA A 244 2.45 2.29 -4.47
C ALA A 244 3.01 3.28 -5.50
N GLY A 245 4.34 3.46 -5.53
CA GLY A 245 5.01 4.45 -6.38
C GLY A 245 4.95 4.16 -7.88
N THR A 246 4.27 3.11 -8.35
CA THR A 246 4.10 2.83 -9.79
C THR A 246 2.64 2.67 -10.15
N ALA A 247 2.24 3.24 -11.30
CA ALA A 247 0.89 3.05 -11.80
C ALA A 247 0.70 1.62 -12.33
N PRO A 248 -0.51 1.04 -12.23
CA PRO A 248 -0.80 -0.24 -12.87
C PRO A 248 -0.73 -0.11 -14.39
N GLU A 249 -0.14 -1.08 -15.08
CA GLU A 249 -0.21 -1.13 -16.54
C GLU A 249 -1.58 -1.66 -16.99
N HIS A 250 -2.14 -1.06 -18.05
CA HIS A 250 -3.44 -1.45 -18.59
C HIS A 250 -3.36 -1.80 -20.08
N SER A 251 -4.23 -2.70 -20.51
CA SER A 251 -4.35 -2.99 -21.94
C SER A 251 -4.95 -1.80 -22.70
N PRO A 252 -4.63 -1.60 -24.00
CA PRO A 252 -5.25 -0.55 -24.81
C PRO A 252 -6.79 -0.57 -24.81
N PHE A 253 -7.39 -1.76 -24.65
CA PHE A 253 -8.84 -1.94 -24.57
C PHE A 253 -9.44 -1.35 -23.28
N ALA A 254 -8.73 -1.49 -22.16
CA ALA A 254 -9.19 -1.02 -20.86
C ALA A 254 -9.39 0.52 -20.84
N TYR A 255 -8.53 1.27 -21.51
CA TYR A 255 -8.70 2.74 -21.61
C TYR A 255 -9.99 3.11 -22.33
N ARG A 256 -10.30 2.47 -23.45
CA ARG A 256 -11.52 2.78 -24.20
C ARG A 256 -12.75 2.43 -23.38
N GLU A 257 -12.79 1.24 -22.78
CA GLU A 257 -13.90 0.83 -21.91
C GLU A 257 -14.12 1.81 -20.74
N ALA A 258 -13.02 2.29 -20.14
CA ALA A 258 -13.08 3.19 -19.00
C ALA A 258 -13.34 4.66 -19.36
N MET A 259 -13.07 5.09 -20.59
CA MET A 259 -13.12 6.51 -20.99
C MET A 259 -14.18 6.85 -22.02
N GLU A 260 -14.60 5.92 -22.87
CA GLU A 260 -15.58 6.17 -23.92
C GLU A 260 -16.91 6.66 -23.33
N GLY A 261 -17.32 7.87 -23.72
CA GLY A 261 -18.54 8.52 -23.23
C GLY A 261 -18.48 8.97 -21.76
N ARG A 262 -17.28 9.02 -21.16
CA ARG A 262 -17.06 9.59 -19.83
C ARG A 262 -16.62 11.04 -19.92
N THR A 263 -17.02 11.84 -18.94
CA THR A 263 -16.67 13.26 -18.88
C THR A 263 -15.44 13.48 -18.01
N MET A 264 -14.43 14.15 -18.55
CA MET A 264 -13.23 14.56 -17.83
C MET A 264 -13.11 16.08 -17.78
N VAL A 265 -12.85 16.63 -16.60
CA VAL A 265 -12.53 18.05 -16.42
C VAL A 265 -11.05 18.18 -16.07
N VAL A 266 -10.30 18.99 -16.84
CA VAL A 266 -8.86 19.22 -16.63
C VAL A 266 -8.57 20.69 -16.33
N PHE A 267 -8.17 20.97 -15.09
CA PHE A 267 -7.62 22.27 -14.71
C PHE A 267 -6.12 22.31 -14.99
N GLY A 268 -5.66 23.30 -15.76
CA GLY A 268 -4.27 23.41 -16.21
C GLY A 268 -3.96 22.67 -17.52
N GLY A 269 -4.97 22.42 -18.35
CA GLY A 269 -4.86 21.62 -19.59
C GLY A 269 -4.33 22.35 -20.83
N SER A 270 -3.72 23.55 -20.71
CA SER A 270 -3.31 24.35 -21.88
C SER A 270 -1.88 24.09 -22.38
N TYR A 271 -1.02 23.44 -21.59
CA TYR A 271 0.34 23.06 -21.99
C TYR A 271 0.92 21.97 -21.08
N GLY A 272 2.07 21.40 -21.45
CA GLY A 272 2.81 20.45 -20.64
C GLY A 272 1.99 19.19 -20.34
N ILE A 273 2.04 18.72 -19.09
CA ILE A 273 1.37 17.47 -18.68
C ILE A 273 -0.15 17.56 -18.91
N GLY A 274 -0.77 18.69 -18.56
CA GLY A 274 -2.22 18.85 -18.70
C GLY A 274 -2.70 18.77 -20.15
N ALA A 275 -1.95 19.35 -21.09
CA ALA A 275 -2.30 19.24 -22.51
C ALA A 275 -2.19 17.79 -23.03
N ASP A 276 -1.17 17.06 -22.61
CA ASP A 276 -1.01 15.65 -22.99
C ASP A 276 -2.08 14.74 -22.34
N VAL A 277 -2.57 15.08 -21.14
CA VAL A 277 -3.71 14.39 -20.52
C VAL A 277 -4.98 14.60 -21.34
N VAL A 278 -5.26 15.84 -21.77
CA VAL A 278 -6.42 16.15 -22.63
C VAL A 278 -6.34 15.35 -23.93
N ASP A 279 -5.21 15.45 -24.65
CA ASP A 279 -4.99 14.77 -25.93
C ASP A 279 -5.06 13.23 -25.81
N LEU A 280 -4.55 12.63 -24.73
CA LEU A 280 -4.69 11.19 -24.51
C LEU A 280 -6.13 10.78 -24.17
N ALA A 281 -6.80 11.48 -23.26
CA ALA A 281 -8.17 11.14 -22.85
C ALA A 281 -9.16 11.25 -24.02
N GLU A 282 -9.06 12.29 -24.84
CA GLU A 282 -9.88 12.46 -26.05
C GLU A 282 -9.63 11.32 -27.05
N ARG A 283 -8.38 10.88 -27.25
CA ARG A 283 -8.06 9.73 -28.11
C ARG A 283 -8.63 8.40 -27.60
N HIS A 284 -8.89 8.30 -26.29
CA HIS A 284 -9.55 7.15 -25.68
C HIS A 284 -11.08 7.29 -25.59
N GLY A 285 -11.64 8.38 -26.12
CA GLY A 285 -13.09 8.58 -26.25
C GLY A 285 -13.75 9.33 -25.10
N ALA A 286 -12.97 9.92 -24.18
CA ALA A 286 -13.51 10.82 -23.16
C ALA A 286 -13.95 12.14 -23.78
N GLU A 287 -15.01 12.72 -23.24
CA GLU A 287 -15.39 14.10 -23.50
C GLU A 287 -14.67 15.01 -22.49
N VAL A 288 -13.75 15.85 -22.97
CA VAL A 288 -12.80 16.58 -22.10
C VAL A 288 -13.09 18.07 -22.10
N PHE A 289 -13.25 18.65 -20.90
CA PHE A 289 -13.39 20.09 -20.69
C PHE A 289 -12.12 20.64 -20.02
N SER A 290 -11.37 21.46 -20.75
CA SER A 290 -10.09 22.01 -20.29
C SER A 290 -10.23 23.46 -19.83
N PHE A 291 -9.75 23.76 -18.63
CA PHE A 291 -9.80 25.09 -18.02
C PHE A 291 -8.43 25.57 -17.57
N SER A 292 -8.08 26.80 -17.93
CA SER A 292 -6.83 27.41 -17.46
C SER A 292 -6.83 28.92 -17.66
N ARG A 293 -5.99 29.61 -16.87
CA ARG A 293 -5.76 31.05 -16.99
C ARG A 293 -5.46 31.49 -18.43
N SER A 294 -4.65 30.73 -19.16
CA SER A 294 -4.24 31.09 -20.52
C SER A 294 -5.22 30.66 -21.61
N LEU A 295 -6.12 29.72 -21.34
CA LEU A 295 -7.08 29.21 -22.33
C LEU A 295 -8.42 29.96 -22.26
N ASN A 296 -8.99 30.08 -21.07
CA ASN A 296 -10.33 30.63 -20.85
C ASN A 296 -10.43 31.49 -19.59
N GLY A 297 -9.29 31.89 -19.01
CA GLY A 297 -9.24 32.81 -17.87
C GLY A 297 -9.58 32.19 -16.52
N VAL A 298 -9.98 30.91 -16.46
CA VAL A 298 -10.32 30.24 -15.21
C VAL A 298 -9.09 30.11 -14.30
N ARG A 299 -9.25 30.57 -13.06
CA ARG A 299 -8.23 30.58 -12.01
C ARG A 299 -8.64 29.63 -10.90
N VAL A 300 -7.78 28.69 -10.56
CA VAL A 300 -8.12 27.63 -9.58
C VAL A 300 -8.22 28.19 -8.15
N GLU A 301 -7.51 29.28 -7.88
CA GLU A 301 -7.57 30.00 -6.60
C GLU A 301 -8.90 30.74 -6.38
N ASP A 302 -9.74 30.90 -7.42
CA ASP A 302 -11.08 31.48 -7.33
C ASP A 302 -12.14 30.37 -7.22
N PRO A 303 -12.79 30.19 -6.05
CA PRO A 303 -13.77 29.13 -5.86
C PRO A 303 -14.97 29.20 -6.81
N GLN A 304 -15.44 30.41 -7.15
CA GLN A 304 -16.61 30.57 -8.02
C GLN A 304 -16.28 30.17 -9.45
N ALA A 305 -15.10 30.56 -9.95
CA ALA A 305 -14.65 30.18 -11.29
C ALA A 305 -14.51 28.65 -11.44
N VAL A 306 -14.08 27.96 -10.38
CA VAL A 306 -13.99 26.50 -10.35
C VAL A 306 -15.38 25.85 -10.36
N GLU A 307 -16.30 26.36 -9.55
CA GLU A 307 -17.69 25.89 -9.49
C GLU A 307 -18.40 26.07 -10.85
N ASP A 308 -18.27 27.24 -11.46
CA ASP A 308 -18.85 27.54 -12.78
C ASP A 308 -18.28 26.63 -13.88
N ALA A 309 -16.97 26.34 -13.83
CA ALA A 309 -16.31 25.45 -14.78
C ALA A 309 -16.83 24.00 -14.70
N LEU A 310 -16.97 23.46 -13.49
CA LEU A 310 -17.54 22.13 -13.26
C LEU A 310 -19.03 22.10 -13.63
N ALA A 311 -19.79 23.12 -13.24
CA ALA A 311 -21.20 23.23 -13.60
C ALA A 311 -21.42 23.30 -15.11
N HIS A 312 -20.53 23.98 -15.86
CA HIS A 312 -20.56 23.99 -17.31
C HIS A 312 -20.37 22.59 -17.89
N ALA A 313 -19.31 21.87 -17.52
CA ALA A 313 -19.06 20.51 -18.01
C ALA A 313 -20.19 19.52 -17.65
N ALA A 314 -20.71 19.60 -16.43
CA ALA A 314 -21.84 18.80 -15.97
C ALA A 314 -23.13 19.14 -16.73
N LYS A 315 -23.35 20.40 -17.11
CA LYS A 315 -24.51 20.81 -17.91
C LYS A 315 -24.46 20.27 -19.34
N GLU A 316 -23.28 20.26 -19.97
CA GLU A 316 -23.12 19.78 -21.34
C GLU A 316 -23.30 18.26 -21.45
N THR A 317 -22.85 17.49 -20.45
CA THR A 317 -22.76 16.02 -20.53
C THR A 317 -23.67 15.27 -19.54
N GLY A 318 -24.20 15.96 -18.54
CA GLY A 318 -24.99 15.39 -17.45
C GLY A 318 -24.18 14.60 -16.41
N ARG A 319 -22.84 14.58 -16.48
CA ARG A 319 -21.98 13.79 -15.60
C ARG A 319 -20.56 14.34 -15.50
N ILE A 320 -19.83 13.98 -14.45
CA ILE A 320 -18.37 14.14 -14.36
C ILE A 320 -17.79 12.87 -13.76
N ASP A 321 -16.94 12.16 -14.50
CA ASP A 321 -16.31 10.92 -14.08
C ASP A 321 -14.89 11.15 -13.55
N TYR A 322 -14.19 12.12 -14.14
CA TYR A 322 -12.78 12.39 -13.86
C TYR A 322 -12.56 13.89 -13.68
N VAL A 323 -11.85 14.27 -12.62
CA VAL A 323 -11.36 15.63 -12.42
C VAL A 323 -9.86 15.59 -12.23
N VAL A 324 -9.12 16.32 -13.06
CA VAL A 324 -7.66 16.36 -13.06
C VAL A 324 -7.18 17.78 -12.82
N ASN A 325 -6.28 17.98 -11.86
CA ASN A 325 -5.69 19.28 -11.58
C ASN A 325 -4.18 19.30 -11.81
N THR A 326 -3.75 19.67 -13.02
CA THR A 326 -2.35 19.93 -13.36
C THR A 326 -1.93 21.38 -13.12
N ALA A 327 -2.85 22.26 -12.70
CA ALA A 327 -2.53 23.65 -12.44
C ALA A 327 -1.51 23.78 -11.29
N GLY A 328 -0.50 24.60 -11.51
CA GLY A 328 0.56 24.83 -10.55
C GLY A 328 1.49 25.95 -10.98
N VAL A 329 2.18 26.53 -10.02
CA VAL A 329 3.25 27.50 -10.22
C VAL A 329 4.49 27.08 -9.44
N LEU A 330 5.66 27.36 -10.00
CA LEU A 330 6.96 27.11 -9.36
C LEU A 330 7.70 28.43 -9.25
N HIS A 331 7.84 28.90 -8.01
CA HIS A 331 8.67 30.05 -7.66
C HIS A 331 9.80 29.58 -6.76
N MET A 332 11.04 29.78 -7.22
CA MET A 332 12.24 29.52 -6.43
C MET A 332 12.73 30.80 -5.79
N GLY A 333 13.20 30.72 -4.55
CA GLY A 333 13.82 31.83 -3.85
C GLY A 333 13.89 31.63 -2.35
N LYS A 334 14.78 32.38 -1.70
CA LYS A 334 14.85 32.39 -0.24
C LYS A 334 13.59 33.02 0.32
N LEU A 335 13.03 32.42 1.37
CA LEU A 335 11.77 32.89 1.95
C LEU A 335 11.80 34.39 2.34
N GLY A 336 12.93 34.87 2.87
CA GLY A 336 13.10 36.29 3.25
C GLY A 336 13.20 37.28 2.08
N GLU A 337 13.29 36.80 0.84
CA GLU A 337 13.42 37.61 -0.38
C GLU A 337 12.14 37.53 -1.26
N VAL A 338 11.19 36.66 -0.91
CA VAL A 338 9.95 36.45 -1.67
C VAL A 338 8.89 37.47 -1.22
N ASN A 339 8.29 38.19 -2.18
CA ASN A 339 7.24 39.17 -1.89
C ASN A 339 5.87 38.52 -1.61
N ASP A 340 5.00 39.25 -0.90
CA ASP A 340 3.66 38.77 -0.48
C ASP A 340 2.78 38.31 -1.65
N THR A 341 2.86 38.98 -2.81
CA THR A 341 2.10 38.61 -4.00
C THR A 341 2.49 37.21 -4.51
N THR A 342 3.79 36.92 -4.58
CA THR A 342 4.30 35.60 -4.97
C THR A 342 3.95 34.53 -3.94
N ILE A 343 3.95 34.88 -2.63
CA ILE A 343 3.50 33.98 -1.57
C ILE A 343 2.02 33.62 -1.77
N ALA A 344 1.17 34.64 -1.95
CA ALA A 344 -0.27 34.46 -2.15
C ALA A 344 -0.57 33.68 -3.43
N GLU A 345 0.11 33.95 -4.54
CA GLU A 345 -0.05 33.20 -5.79
C GLU A 345 0.39 31.73 -5.61
N THR A 346 1.53 31.48 -4.96
CA THR A 346 2.03 30.11 -4.75
C THR A 346 1.07 29.29 -3.89
N VAL A 347 0.61 29.85 -2.76
CA VAL A 347 -0.35 29.16 -1.87
C VAL A 347 -1.72 29.02 -2.53
N GLY A 348 -2.18 30.09 -3.20
CA GLY A 348 -3.45 30.13 -3.90
C GLY A 348 -3.55 29.07 -4.99
N VAL A 349 -2.58 29.03 -5.90
CA VAL A 349 -2.62 28.09 -7.03
C VAL A 349 -2.28 26.66 -6.58
N ASN A 350 -1.21 26.46 -5.80
CA ASN A 350 -0.72 25.11 -5.52
C ASN A 350 -1.45 24.39 -4.39
N TYR A 351 -2.18 25.09 -3.52
CA TYR A 351 -2.91 24.46 -2.41
C TYR A 351 -4.39 24.84 -2.36
N LEU A 352 -4.75 26.13 -2.35
CA LEU A 352 -6.16 26.51 -2.35
C LEU A 352 -6.87 26.07 -3.63
N GLY A 353 -6.18 26.06 -4.77
CA GLY A 353 -6.66 25.50 -6.04
C GLY A 353 -7.15 24.05 -5.92
N PRO A 354 -6.28 23.10 -5.54
CA PRO A 354 -6.70 21.73 -5.21
C PRO A 354 -7.87 21.63 -4.22
N VAL A 355 -7.89 22.46 -3.17
CA VAL A 355 -8.98 22.46 -2.18
C VAL A 355 -10.31 22.92 -2.79
N ASN A 356 -10.29 24.01 -3.57
CA ASN A 356 -11.46 24.54 -4.26
C ASN A 356 -12.03 23.52 -5.25
N ILE A 357 -11.15 22.90 -6.04
CA ILE A 357 -11.52 21.85 -7.00
C ILE A 357 -12.12 20.65 -6.29
N ALA A 358 -11.48 20.14 -5.23
CA ALA A 358 -12.01 19.01 -4.46
C ALA A 358 -13.40 19.31 -3.88
N ARG A 359 -13.57 20.49 -3.26
CA ARG A 359 -14.82 20.92 -2.65
C ARG A 359 -15.96 21.05 -3.66
N ALA A 360 -15.67 21.58 -4.86
CA ALA A 360 -16.68 21.72 -5.91
C ALA A 360 -16.95 20.40 -6.66
N ALA A 361 -15.95 19.52 -6.79
CA ALA A 361 -16.06 18.29 -7.56
C ALA A 361 -16.81 17.15 -6.85
N ILE A 362 -16.78 17.08 -5.51
CA ILE A 362 -17.30 15.94 -4.76
C ILE A 362 -18.79 15.64 -5.05
N GLY A 363 -19.61 16.67 -5.23
CA GLY A 363 -21.02 16.50 -5.58
C GLY A 363 -21.20 15.70 -6.87
N HIS A 364 -20.45 16.08 -7.91
CA HIS A 364 -20.48 15.42 -9.22
C HIS A 364 -19.81 14.03 -9.20
N LEU A 365 -18.64 13.91 -8.58
CA LEU A 365 -17.89 12.65 -8.52
C LEU A 365 -18.62 11.57 -7.72
N ARG A 366 -19.41 11.95 -6.70
CA ARG A 366 -20.24 11.02 -5.93
C ARG A 366 -21.28 10.32 -6.80
N GLU A 367 -21.85 11.01 -7.79
CA GLU A 367 -22.87 10.44 -8.69
C GLU A 367 -22.29 9.35 -9.60
N THR A 368 -21.02 9.49 -9.99
CA THR A 368 -20.34 8.60 -10.92
C THR A 368 -19.41 7.59 -10.24
N ARG A 369 -19.20 7.71 -8.92
CA ARG A 369 -18.08 7.05 -8.19
C ARG A 369 -16.75 7.34 -8.89
N GLY A 370 -16.58 8.61 -9.26
CA GLY A 370 -15.52 9.10 -10.12
C GLY A 370 -14.15 9.18 -9.42
N HIS A 371 -13.23 9.89 -10.07
CA HIS A 371 -11.84 9.99 -9.62
C HIS A 371 -11.33 11.44 -9.68
N LEU A 372 -10.80 11.94 -8.56
CA LEU A 372 -10.02 13.19 -8.48
C LEU A 372 -8.51 12.89 -8.52
N LEU A 373 -7.81 13.43 -9.52
CA LEU A 373 -6.37 13.31 -9.66
C LEU A 373 -5.66 14.65 -9.44
N LEU A 374 -4.78 14.68 -8.44
CA LEU A 374 -3.96 15.84 -8.07
C LEU A 374 -2.49 15.62 -8.45
N TYR A 375 -1.66 16.67 -8.37
CA TYR A 375 -0.23 16.58 -8.66
C TYR A 375 0.63 17.17 -7.54
N THR A 376 1.59 16.36 -7.09
CA THR A 376 2.65 16.77 -6.16
C THR A 376 3.97 16.97 -6.90
N SER A 377 5.10 16.89 -6.20
CA SER A 377 6.46 17.08 -6.71
C SER A 377 7.43 16.30 -5.85
N SER A 378 8.52 15.78 -6.43
CA SER A 378 9.59 15.05 -5.71
C SER A 378 10.19 15.78 -4.49
N SER A 379 9.88 17.07 -4.33
CA SER A 379 10.24 17.89 -3.19
C SER A 379 9.26 17.80 -1.99
N TYR A 380 8.17 17.02 -2.08
CA TYR A 380 7.17 16.88 -1.03
C TYR A 380 7.68 16.12 0.20
N THR A 381 8.60 15.18 0.01
CA THR A 381 9.16 14.34 1.09
C THR A 381 10.25 15.04 1.89
N ARG A 382 10.91 16.04 1.29
CA ARG A 382 12.02 16.76 1.90
C ARG A 382 12.08 18.20 1.41
N GLY A 383 11.97 19.14 2.35
CA GLY A 383 12.22 20.55 2.10
C GLY A 383 13.63 20.78 1.54
N ARG A 384 13.71 21.66 0.53
CA ARG A 384 14.98 22.07 -0.11
C ARG A 384 15.12 23.59 0.06
N ALA A 385 16.36 24.06 0.22
CA ALA A 385 16.64 25.49 0.18
C ALA A 385 16.11 26.06 -1.15
N ASP A 386 15.56 27.27 -1.11
CA ASP A 386 14.92 27.98 -2.23
C ASP A 386 13.58 27.40 -2.73
N TYR A 387 13.03 26.36 -2.09
CA TYR A 387 11.74 25.74 -2.43
C TYR A 387 10.71 25.80 -1.30
N SER A 388 10.92 26.63 -0.28
CA SER A 388 10.15 26.58 0.96
C SER A 388 8.63 26.55 0.73
N LEU A 389 8.10 27.46 -0.11
CA LEU A 389 6.68 27.57 -0.42
C LEU A 389 6.21 26.49 -1.41
N TYR A 390 7.00 26.21 -2.44
CA TYR A 390 6.64 25.20 -3.43
C TYR A 390 6.59 23.80 -2.81
N SER A 391 7.63 23.39 -2.07
CA SER A 391 7.67 22.10 -1.40
C SER A 391 6.60 21.96 -0.33
N SER A 392 6.33 23.01 0.46
CA SER A 392 5.29 22.94 1.50
C SER A 392 3.90 22.79 0.90
N THR A 393 3.57 23.53 -0.17
CA THR A 393 2.28 23.37 -0.86
C THR A 393 2.13 22.00 -1.51
N LYS A 394 3.20 21.46 -2.12
CA LYS A 394 3.17 20.10 -2.70
C LYS A 394 3.07 18.99 -1.65
N ALA A 395 3.64 19.19 -0.46
CA ALA A 395 3.42 18.30 0.68
C ALA A 395 1.98 18.39 1.23
N ALA A 396 1.41 19.60 1.26
CA ALA A 396 0.01 19.79 1.68
C ALA A 396 -0.98 19.07 0.75
N VAL A 397 -0.72 19.06 -0.56
CA VAL A 397 -1.53 18.30 -1.54
C VAL A 397 -1.50 16.79 -1.29
N VAL A 398 -0.38 16.23 -0.84
CA VAL A 398 -0.28 14.80 -0.50
C VAL A 398 -1.18 14.47 0.69
N ASN A 399 -1.12 15.28 1.75
CA ASN A 399 -1.97 15.05 2.92
C ASN A 399 -3.46 15.25 2.59
N LEU A 400 -3.79 16.28 1.79
CA LEU A 400 -5.14 16.49 1.26
C LEU A 400 -5.63 15.26 0.49
N THR A 401 -4.81 14.68 -0.40
CA THR A 401 -5.15 13.47 -1.17
C THR A 401 -5.51 12.31 -0.24
N GLN A 402 -4.68 12.06 0.77
CA GLN A 402 -4.88 10.96 1.72
C GLN A 402 -6.12 11.16 2.59
N ALA A 403 -6.34 12.37 3.09
CA ALA A 403 -7.52 12.70 3.89
C ALA A 403 -8.81 12.54 3.07
N LEU A 404 -8.87 13.12 1.87
CA LEU A 404 -10.04 13.02 1.00
C LEU A 404 -10.31 11.57 0.56
N ALA A 405 -9.28 10.75 0.37
CA ALA A 405 -9.45 9.34 0.05
C ALA A 405 -10.12 8.53 1.17
N ASP A 406 -9.78 8.82 2.45
CA ASP A 406 -10.45 8.18 3.60
C ASP A 406 -11.85 8.76 3.79
N GLU A 407 -12.02 10.08 3.71
CA GLU A 407 -13.31 10.77 3.82
C GLU A 407 -14.31 10.31 2.75
N TRP A 408 -13.86 10.12 1.51
CA TRP A 408 -14.75 9.82 0.38
C TRP A 408 -14.85 8.32 0.06
N ALA A 409 -14.22 7.47 0.85
CA ALA A 409 -14.28 6.02 0.71
C ALA A 409 -15.72 5.50 0.75
N GLU A 410 -16.58 6.06 1.61
CA GLU A 410 -18.00 5.68 1.71
C GLU A 410 -18.81 5.99 0.44
N TYR A 411 -18.35 6.95 -0.37
CA TYR A 411 -18.99 7.32 -1.63
C TYR A 411 -18.43 6.54 -2.83
N GLY A 412 -17.38 5.74 -2.63
CA GLY A 412 -16.67 5.06 -3.71
C GLY A 412 -15.91 6.02 -4.64
N VAL A 413 -15.69 7.27 -4.22
CA VAL A 413 -14.91 8.25 -4.99
C VAL A 413 -13.43 8.04 -4.68
N ARG A 414 -12.62 7.97 -5.74
CA ARG A 414 -11.18 7.76 -5.63
C ARG A 414 -10.44 9.08 -5.68
N VAL A 415 -9.38 9.21 -4.89
CA VAL A 415 -8.51 10.39 -4.89
C VAL A 415 -7.07 9.95 -4.88
N ASN A 416 -6.27 10.35 -5.87
CA ASN A 416 -4.84 10.05 -5.92
C ASN A 416 -4.03 11.27 -6.35
N CYS A 417 -2.73 11.17 -6.15
CA CYS A 417 -1.79 12.21 -6.52
C CYS A 417 -0.67 11.64 -7.39
N VAL A 418 -0.34 12.29 -8.51
CA VAL A 418 0.83 11.94 -9.31
C VAL A 418 2.02 12.78 -8.86
N ASN A 419 3.16 12.11 -8.66
CA ASN A 419 4.45 12.71 -8.35
C ASN A 419 5.42 12.56 -9.54
N PRO A 420 5.40 13.47 -10.51
CA PRO A 420 6.35 13.42 -11.60
C PRO A 420 7.75 13.80 -11.12
N GLU A 421 8.75 13.03 -11.56
CA GLU A 421 10.13 13.50 -11.56
C GLU A 421 10.30 14.69 -12.53
N ARG A 422 11.55 15.12 -12.73
CA ARG A 422 11.89 16.22 -13.63
C ARG A 422 11.30 15.95 -15.01
N THR A 423 10.33 16.76 -15.41
CA THR A 423 9.56 16.58 -16.64
C THR A 423 9.75 17.79 -17.54
N SER A 424 9.94 17.54 -18.84
CA SER A 424 10.18 18.55 -19.87
C SER A 424 8.92 19.39 -20.14
N THR A 425 8.68 20.37 -19.27
CA THR A 425 7.53 21.26 -19.33
C THR A 425 7.96 22.72 -19.40
N PRO A 426 7.14 23.63 -19.93
CA PRO A 426 7.40 25.06 -19.89
C PRO A 426 7.67 25.61 -18.48
N MET A 427 7.03 25.04 -17.45
CA MET A 427 7.29 25.41 -16.05
C MET A 427 8.72 25.07 -15.62
N ARG A 428 9.22 23.88 -15.99
CA ARG A 428 10.58 23.43 -15.70
C ARG A 428 11.61 24.30 -16.41
N VAL A 429 11.41 24.55 -17.71
CA VAL A 429 12.31 25.39 -18.51
C VAL A 429 12.39 26.81 -17.93
N ARG A 430 11.27 27.40 -17.49
CA ARG A 430 11.28 28.71 -16.83
C ARG A 430 12.06 28.74 -15.51
N ALA A 431 12.06 27.64 -14.75
CA ALA A 431 12.70 27.59 -13.44
C ALA A 431 14.19 27.22 -13.49
N PHE A 432 14.62 26.42 -14.47
CA PHE A 432 15.98 25.86 -14.51
C PHE A 432 16.74 26.10 -15.82
N GLY A 433 16.09 26.68 -16.84
CA GLY A 433 16.65 26.77 -18.19
C GLY A 433 16.53 25.47 -18.98
N GLU A 434 17.31 25.34 -20.05
CA GLU A 434 17.36 24.13 -20.86
C GLU A 434 18.22 23.06 -20.20
N GLU A 435 17.63 21.91 -19.90
CA GLU A 435 18.31 20.72 -19.39
C GLU A 435 18.40 19.65 -20.50
N PRO A 436 19.38 18.74 -20.49
CA PRO A 436 19.50 17.69 -21.50
C PRO A 436 18.25 16.80 -21.55
N ALA A 437 17.67 16.61 -22.74
CA ALA A 437 16.38 15.93 -22.91
C ALA A 437 16.34 14.51 -22.31
N HIS A 438 17.45 13.76 -22.37
CA HIS A 438 17.55 12.41 -21.80
C HIS A 438 17.51 12.37 -20.26
N THR A 439 17.53 13.52 -19.58
CA THR A 439 17.45 13.61 -18.11
C THR A 439 16.05 13.97 -17.61
N LEU A 440 15.11 14.21 -18.54
CA LEU A 440 13.76 14.68 -18.27
C LEU A 440 12.73 13.68 -18.79
N LEU A 441 11.67 13.45 -18.02
CA LEU A 441 10.47 12.78 -18.48
C LEU A 441 9.79 13.57 -19.60
N SER A 442 9.16 12.86 -20.53
CA SER A 442 8.21 13.51 -21.44
C SER A 442 6.91 13.80 -20.68
N PRO A 443 6.22 14.92 -20.95
CA PRO A 443 4.91 15.18 -20.34
C PRO A 443 3.90 14.08 -20.71
N ARG A 444 4.04 13.48 -21.90
CA ARG A 444 3.22 12.35 -22.37
C ARG A 444 3.36 11.10 -21.52
N ALA A 445 4.56 10.79 -21.02
CA ALA A 445 4.74 9.66 -20.10
C ALA A 445 3.99 9.89 -18.78
N VAL A 446 4.08 11.11 -18.24
CA VAL A 446 3.33 11.50 -17.02
C VAL A 446 1.82 11.46 -17.29
N ALA A 447 1.38 11.94 -18.45
CA ALA A 447 -0.02 11.89 -18.84
C ALA A 447 -0.54 10.45 -18.97
N GLN A 448 0.25 9.54 -19.55
CA GLN A 448 -0.09 8.12 -19.62
C GLN A 448 -0.32 7.53 -18.23
N THR A 449 0.63 7.71 -17.30
CA THR A 449 0.47 7.31 -15.89
C THR A 449 -0.77 7.95 -15.25
N SER A 450 -1.08 9.20 -15.60
CA SER A 450 -2.26 9.88 -15.06
C SER A 450 -3.55 9.16 -15.47
N LEU A 451 -3.64 8.71 -16.72
CA LEU A 451 -4.76 7.88 -17.21
C LEU A 451 -4.77 6.51 -16.53
N ASP A 452 -3.61 5.86 -16.38
CA ASP A 452 -3.46 4.55 -15.72
C ASP A 452 -4.01 4.57 -14.29
N VAL A 453 -3.72 5.64 -13.57
CA VAL A 453 -4.23 5.87 -12.22
C VAL A 453 -5.73 6.11 -12.25
N LEU A 454 -6.22 6.98 -13.15
CA LEU A 454 -7.63 7.35 -13.25
C LEU A 454 -8.55 6.13 -13.43
N ILE A 455 -8.12 5.16 -14.25
CA ILE A 455 -8.89 3.95 -14.57
C ILE A 455 -8.65 2.79 -13.59
N SER A 456 -7.75 2.96 -12.62
CA SER A 456 -7.44 1.94 -11.60
C SER A 456 -8.41 1.96 -10.41
N HIS A 457 -8.25 0.96 -9.54
CA HIS A 457 -8.95 0.88 -8.24
C HIS A 457 -8.20 1.60 -7.10
N LEU A 458 -7.08 2.27 -7.38
CA LEU A 458 -6.26 2.93 -6.37
C LEU A 458 -7.02 4.10 -5.73
N THR A 459 -6.79 4.36 -4.44
CA THR A 459 -7.21 5.58 -3.74
C THR A 459 -6.27 5.89 -2.56
N GLY A 460 -5.98 7.16 -2.32
CA GLY A 460 -5.10 7.64 -1.25
C GLY A 460 -3.60 7.53 -1.57
N HIS A 461 -3.23 7.25 -2.82
CA HIS A 461 -1.84 7.00 -3.19
C HIS A 461 -1.13 8.21 -3.78
N VAL A 462 0.20 8.22 -3.62
CA VAL A 462 1.13 9.09 -4.34
C VAL A 462 1.90 8.23 -5.33
N ILE A 463 1.68 8.47 -6.61
CA ILE A 463 2.20 7.64 -7.70
C ILE A 463 3.41 8.32 -8.32
N ASP A 464 4.60 7.74 -8.16
CA ASP A 464 5.80 8.29 -8.75
C ASP A 464 5.84 8.02 -10.26
N VAL A 465 6.28 9.02 -11.02
CA VAL A 465 6.66 8.82 -12.43
C VAL A 465 8.15 9.08 -12.52
N ARG A 466 8.92 8.05 -12.88
CA ARG A 466 10.39 8.10 -12.87
C ARG A 466 10.98 7.79 -14.23
N LEU A 467 12.12 8.40 -14.52
CA LEU A 467 12.82 8.17 -15.79
C LEU A 467 13.36 6.73 -15.84
N GLY A 468 12.84 5.90 -16.75
CA GLY A 468 13.27 4.51 -16.94
C GLY A 468 12.47 3.45 -16.16
N GLY A 469 11.31 3.81 -15.58
CA GLY A 469 10.35 2.86 -15.02
C GLY A 469 9.18 2.63 -15.97
N THR A 470 9.20 1.50 -16.68
CA THR A 470 8.01 0.63 -16.79
C THR A 470 8.02 -0.27 -15.57
#